data_AF-A0A2J8K949-F1
#
_entry.id   AF-A0A2J8K949-F1
#
_cell.length_a   1.000
_cell.length_b   1.000
_cell.length_c   1.000
_cell.angle_alpha   90.00
_cell.angle_beta   90.00
_cell.angle_gamma   90.00
#
_symmetry.space_group_name_H-M   'P 1'
#
loop_
_entity.id
_entity.type
_entity.pdbx_description
1 polymer ?
#
loop_
_entity_poly.entity_id
_entity_poly.type
_entity_poly.pdbx_seq_one_letter_code
_entity_poly.pdbx_strand_id
1 'polypeptide(L)' 'IEKKRTIIPTLVEAIKEQDGREVDWEYFYGLLFTSENLKLVHIVCHKKTTHKLNCDPSRIYKPQTRLKRKRPVRKRQ' A
#
# COMPACT_ATOMS: atom_id res chain seq x y z
N ILE A 1 -11.80 -2.47 2.77
CA ILE A 1 -11.51 -2.16 1.35
C ILE A 1 -11.83 -3.40 0.53
N GLU A 2 -12.53 -3.26 -0.58
CA GLU A 2 -12.97 -4.40 -1.40
C GLU A 2 -11.82 -4.99 -2.21
N LYS A 3 -11.61 -6.31 -2.09
CA LYS A 3 -10.56 -7.03 -2.84
C LYS A 3 -10.70 -6.86 -4.36
N LYS A 4 -11.81 -7.32 -4.93
CA LYS A 4 -12.00 -7.38 -6.39
C LYS A 4 -12.23 -5.99 -7.01
N ARG A 5 -12.93 -5.10 -6.30
CA ARG A 5 -13.29 -3.77 -6.82
C ARG A 5 -12.18 -2.73 -6.67
N THR A 6 -11.30 -2.89 -5.67
CA THR A 6 -10.32 -1.84 -5.33
C THR A 6 -8.90 -2.39 -5.25
N ILE A 7 -8.64 -3.34 -4.35
CA ILE A 7 -7.25 -3.74 -4.02
C ILE A 7 -6.53 -4.35 -5.23
N ILE A 8 -7.17 -5.29 -5.93
CA ILE A 8 -6.56 -5.97 -7.08
C ILE A 8 -6.36 -5.01 -8.27
N PRO A 9 -7.36 -4.19 -8.68
CA PRO A 9 -7.12 -3.15 -9.69
C PRO A 9 -5.97 -2.21 -9.34
N THR A 10 -5.91 -1.69 -8.11
CA THR A 10 -4.84 -0.78 -7.67
C THR A 10 -3.46 -1.45 -7.69
N LEU A 11 -3.36 -2.73 -7.30
CA LEU A 11 -2.08 -3.46 -7.37
C LEU A 11 -1.62 -3.64 -8.82
N VAL A 12 -2.53 -4.01 -9.73
CA VAL A 12 -2.22 -4.18 -11.15
C VAL A 12 -1.75 -2.86 -11.77
N GLU A 13 -2.43 -1.75 -11.45
CA GLU A 13 -2.05 -0.41 -11.89
C GLU A 13 -0.69 0.01 -11.32
N ALA A 14 -0.45 -0.19 -10.02
CA ALA A 14 0.82 0.12 -9.38
C ALA A 14 2.01 -0.63 -10.00
N ILE A 15 1.83 -1.91 -10.36
CA ILE A 15 2.87 -2.70 -11.04
C ILE A 15 3.12 -2.17 -12.47
N LYS A 16 2.06 -1.78 -13.19
CA LYS A 16 2.18 -1.24 -14.56
C LYS A 16 2.85 0.13 -14.60
N GLU A 17 2.58 0.97 -13.61
CA GLU A 17 2.98 2.39 -13.55
C GLU A 17 4.11 2.66 -12.54
N GLN A 18 4.83 1.61 -12.11
CA GLN A 18 5.78 1.72 -11.02
C GLN A 18 6.93 2.73 -11.28
N ASP A 19 7.31 2.94 -12.54
CA ASP A 19 8.32 3.94 -12.97
C ASP A 19 9.60 3.91 -12.09
N GLY A 20 10.11 2.70 -11.83
CA GLY A 20 11.29 2.48 -10.99
C GLY A 20 11.08 2.60 -9.47
N ARG A 21 9.86 2.91 -9.00
CA ARG A 21 9.49 2.78 -7.59
C ARG A 21 9.23 1.31 -7.25
N GLU A 22 9.58 0.91 -6.03
CA GLU A 22 9.26 -0.42 -5.54
C GLU A 22 7.85 -0.42 -4.93
N VAL A 23 6.99 -1.34 -5.37
CA VAL A 23 5.66 -1.52 -4.78
C VAL A 23 5.79 -2.06 -3.35
N ASP A 24 5.03 -1.50 -2.40
CA ASP A 24 4.95 -2.02 -1.04
C ASP A 24 4.04 -3.25 -1.00
N TRP A 25 4.60 -4.42 -1.34
CA TRP A 25 3.84 -5.67 -1.37
C TRP A 25 3.32 -6.10 0.01
N GLU A 26 3.98 -5.69 1.10
CA GLU A 26 3.55 -6.00 2.48
C GLU A 26 2.24 -5.28 2.79
N TYR A 27 2.08 -4.04 2.33
CA TYR A 27 0.81 -3.31 2.41
C TYR A 27 -0.33 -4.07 1.73
N PHE A 28 -0.15 -4.50 0.48
CA PHE A 28 -1.17 -5.25 -0.25
C PHE A 28 -1.44 -6.63 0.39
N TYR A 29 -0.40 -7.29 0.94
CA TYR A 29 -0.56 -8.54 1.67
C TYR A 29 -1.46 -8.37 2.90
N GLY A 30 -1.22 -7.33 3.72
CA GLY A 30 -2.06 -6.98 4.86
C GLY A 30 -3.53 -6.79 4.45
N LEU A 31 -3.76 -6.06 3.35
CA LEU A 31 -5.12 -5.85 2.86
C LEU A 31 -5.83 -7.12 2.33
N LEU A 32 -5.08 -8.05 1.73
CA LEU A 32 -5.65 -9.21 1.04
C LEU A 32 -5.86 -10.41 1.94
N PHE A 33 -4.96 -10.62 2.90
CA PHE A 33 -4.82 -11.90 3.59
C PHE A 33 -4.76 -11.80 5.11
N THR A 34 -4.85 -10.60 5.70
CA THR A 34 -4.83 -10.42 7.16
C THR A 34 -6.12 -9.78 7.67
N SER A 35 -6.31 -9.86 9.00
CA SER A 35 -7.42 -9.23 9.70
C SER A 35 -7.35 -7.69 9.72
N GLU A 36 -6.28 -7.08 9.21
CA GLU A 36 -6.18 -5.63 9.05
C GLU A 36 -7.30 -5.07 8.17
N ASN A 37 -7.71 -5.84 7.15
CA ASN A 37 -8.78 -5.46 6.24
C ASN A 37 -9.92 -6.48 6.14
N LEU A 38 -9.69 -7.74 6.53
CA LEU A 38 -10.73 -8.78 6.56
C LEU A 38 -11.51 -8.72 7.87
N LYS A 39 -12.85 -8.60 7.76
CA LYS A 39 -13.76 -8.60 8.91
C LYS A 39 -14.60 -9.85 8.90
N LEU A 40 -14.56 -10.60 10.00
CA LEU A 40 -15.54 -11.66 10.25
C LEU A 40 -16.86 -11.02 10.67
N VAL A 41 -17.91 -11.25 9.88
CA VAL A 41 -19.24 -10.72 10.14
C VAL A 41 -20.28 -11.82 9.96
N HIS A 42 -21.38 -11.72 10.69
CA HIS A 42 -22.55 -12.56 10.43
C HIS A 42 -23.11 -12.27 9.03
N ILE A 43 -23.78 -13.24 8.40
CA ILE A 43 -24.27 -13.10 7.01
C ILE A 43 -25.20 -11.89 6.82
N VAL A 44 -26.01 -11.56 7.84
CA VAL A 44 -26.91 -10.41 7.86
C VAL A 44 -26.14 -9.08 7.93
N CYS A 45 -24.96 -9.08 8.54
CA CYS A 45 -24.09 -7.90 8.66
C CYS A 45 -23.18 -7.72 7.43
N HIS A 46 -23.10 -8.71 6.55
CA HIS A 46 -22.31 -8.63 5.32
C HIS A 46 -22.99 -7.73 4.28
N LYS A 47 -22.72 -6.43 4.36
CA LYS A 47 -23.18 -5.44 3.38
C LYS A 47 -22.58 -5.76 2.02
N LYS A 48 -23.41 -6.20 1.07
CA LYS A 48 -23.03 -6.51 -0.32
C LYS A 48 -23.00 -5.27 -1.24
N THR A 49 -23.26 -4.09 -0.69
CA THR A 49 -23.14 -2.83 -1.42
C THR A 49 -21.68 -2.46 -1.64
N THR A 50 -21.41 -1.58 -2.61
CA THR A 50 -20.06 -1.05 -2.84
C THR A 50 -19.58 -0.28 -1.60
N HIS A 51 -18.37 -0.59 -1.15
CA HIS A 51 -17.70 0.16 -0.12
C HIS A 51 -16.92 1.30 -0.78
N LYS A 52 -17.23 2.55 -0.41
CA LYS A 52 -16.52 3.75 -0.90
C LYS A 52 -15.15 3.94 -0.21
N LEU A 53 -14.35 2.88 -0.16
CA LEU A 53 -13.03 2.88 0.45
C LEU A 53 -11.97 2.59 -0.62
N ASN A 54 -10.92 3.39 -0.64
CA ASN A 54 -9.78 3.26 -1.54
C ASN A 54 -8.54 2.76 -0.80
N CYS A 55 -7.55 2.27 -1.55
CA CYS A 55 -6.21 2.06 -1.02
C CYS A 55 -5.60 3.40 -0.58
N ASP A 56 -4.73 3.35 0.42
CA ASP A 56 -3.96 4.49 0.89
C ASP A 56 -2.84 4.79 -0.11
N PRO A 57 -2.88 5.93 -0.82
CA PRO A 57 -1.91 6.25 -1.85
C PRO A 57 -0.48 6.40 -1.30
N SER A 58 -0.33 6.70 -0.01
CA SER A 58 1.00 6.85 0.62
C SER A 58 1.71 5.52 0.87
N ARG A 59 0.98 4.40 0.82
CA ARG A 59 1.48 3.04 1.09
C ARG A 59 1.51 2.15 -0.14
N ILE A 60 1.24 2.66 -1.34
CA ILE A 60 1.31 1.87 -2.57
C ILE A 60 2.76 1.50 -2.91
N TYR A 61 3.69 2.41 -2.64
CA TYR A 61 5.11 2.26 -2.94
C TYR A 61 5.94 2.36 -1.66
N LYS A 62 7.08 1.66 -1.62
CA LYS A 62 8.03 1.78 -0.52
C LYS A 62 8.64 3.19 -0.49
N PRO A 63 8.93 3.73 0.71
CA PRO A 63 9.64 4.99 0.83
C PRO A 63 10.99 4.92 0.10
N GLN A 64 11.26 5.87 -0.78
CA GLN A 64 12.60 6.03 -1.34
C GLN A 64 13.53 6.45 -0.21
N THR A 65 14.40 5.54 0.24
CA THR A 65 15.46 5.87 1.19
C THR A 65 16.38 6.87 0.50
N ARG A 66 16.24 8.16 0.85
CA ARG A 66 17.21 9.17 0.41
C ARG A 66 18.57 8.70 0.91
N LEU A 67 19.48 8.36 -0.01
CA LEU A 67 20.89 8.15 0.30
C LEU A 67 21.33 9.33 1.17
N LYS A 68 21.67 9.07 2.43
CA LYS A 68 22.12 10.12 3.36
C LYS A 68 23.31 10.81 2.69
N ARG A 69 23.13 12.04 2.18
CA ARG A 69 24.23 12.86 1.67
C ARG A 69 25.28 12.91 2.77
N LYS A 70 26.43 12.26 2.56
CA LYS A 70 27.56 12.31 3.50
C LYS A 70 27.90 13.79 3.68
N ARG A 71 27.70 14.34 4.88
CA ARG A 71 28.12 15.72 5.18
C ARG A 71 29.64 15.78 5.04
N PRO A 72 30.20 16.77 4.31
CA PRO A 72 31.65 16.90 4.24
C PRO A 72 32.19 17.17 5.65
N VAL A 73 33.21 16.39 6.04
CA VAL A 73 33.92 16.57 7.31
C VAL A 73 34.59 17.94 7.27
N ARG A 74 34.19 18.86 8.16
CA ARG A 74 34.91 20.13 8.36
C ARG A 74 36.22 19.83 9.09
N LYS A 75 37.36 20.03 8.42
CA LYS A 75 38.66 20.07 9.09
C LYS A 75 38.69 21.33 9.97
N ARG A 76 38.94 21.16 11.27
CA ARG A 76 39.31 22.27 12.17
C ARG A 76 40.75 22.66 11.84
N GLN A 77 40.98 23.95 11.58
CA GLN A 77 42.31 24.57 11.56
C GLN A 77 42.77 24.81 13.01
#